data_AF-A0A1H1RN87-F1
#
_entry.id   AF-A0A1H1RN87-F1
#
_cell.length_a   1.000
_cell.length_b   1.000
_cell.length_c   1.000
_cell.angle_alpha   90.00
_cell.angle_beta   90.00
_cell.angle_gamma   90.00
#
_symmetry.space_group_name_H-M   'P 1'
#
loop_
_entity.id
_entity.type
_entity.pdbx_description
1 polymer ?
#
loop_
_entity_poly.entity_id
_entity_poly.type
_entity_poly.pdbx_seq_one_letter_code
_entity_poly.pdbx_strand_id
1 'polypeptide(L)' 'MNNKLNTYGVSIVERPKIKATKKLDLGGDQGKQIVYSETKLVLRTHQKTFKKLADM' A
#
# COMPACT_ATOMS: atom_id res chain seq x y z
N MET A 1 -5.17 10.95 -31.03
CA MET A 1 -4.05 10.03 -31.33
C MET A 1 -2.85 10.85 -31.78
N ASN A 2 -1.65 10.54 -31.31
CA ASN A 2 -0.42 11.22 -31.71
C ASN A 2 0.13 10.53 -32.98
N ASN A 3 -0.11 11.10 -34.17
CA ASN A 3 0.20 10.46 -35.47
C ASN A 3 1.70 10.30 -35.80
N LYS A 4 2.59 10.77 -34.91
CA LYS A 4 4.05 10.80 -35.12
C LYS A 4 4.72 9.42 -35.17
N LEU A 5 4.05 8.37 -34.71
CA LEU A 5 4.62 7.01 -34.65
C LEU A 5 4.40 6.20 -35.94
N ASN A 6 3.45 6.61 -36.79
CA ASN A 6 3.18 5.93 -38.06
C ASN A 6 4.32 6.10 -39.07
N THR A 7 5.10 7.18 -38.98
CA THR A 7 6.27 7.45 -39.81
C THR A 7 7.39 6.42 -39.66
N TYR A 8 7.38 5.65 -38.57
CA TYR A 8 8.40 4.63 -38.28
C TYR A 8 7.94 3.20 -38.62
N GLY A 9 6.82 3.03 -39.34
CA GLY A 9 6.30 1.70 -39.73
C GLY A 9 5.70 0.89 -38.57
N VAL A 10 5.42 1.52 -37.42
CA VAL A 10 4.89 0.85 -36.23
C VAL A 10 3.38 1.06 -36.13
N SER A 11 2.60 -0.02 -36.15
CA SER A 11 1.16 0.02 -35.95
C SER A 11 0.81 0.22 -34.47
N ILE A 12 0.11 1.31 -34.13
CA ILE A 12 -0.39 1.54 -32.77
C ILE A 12 -1.64 0.69 -32.55
N VAL A 13 -1.51 -0.38 -31.77
CA VAL A 13 -2.64 -1.21 -31.34
C VAL A 13 -3.17 -0.69 -30.01
N GLU A 14 -4.49 -0.56 -29.87
CA GLU A 14 -5.09 -0.22 -28.58
C GLU A 14 -4.88 -1.37 -27.58
N ARG A 15 -4.20 -1.07 -26.48
CA ARG A 15 -3.95 -2.02 -25.39
C ARG A 15 -4.96 -1.77 -24.26
N PRO A 16 -5.49 -2.83 -23.63
CA PRO A 16 -6.34 -2.67 -22.47
C PRO A 16 -5.57 -1.97 -21.34
N LYS A 17 -6.19 -0.93 -20.76
CA LYS A 17 -5.61 -0.22 -19.61
C LYS A 17 -5.83 -1.05 -18.35
N ILE A 18 -4.79 -1.76 -17.92
CA ILE A 18 -4.80 -2.48 -16.65
C ILE A 18 -4.66 -1.46 -15.52
N LYS A 19 -5.70 -1.33 -14.69
CA LYS A 19 -5.64 -0.51 -13.47
C LYS A 19 -4.90 -1.28 -12.38
N ALA A 20 -3.91 -0.66 -11.76
CA ALA A 20 -3.26 -1.24 -10.59
C ALA A 20 -4.27 -1.29 -9.42
N THR A 21 -4.58 -2.49 -8.94
CA THR A 21 -5.34 -2.68 -7.70
C THR A 21 -4.37 -2.61 -6.52
N LYS A 22 -4.46 -1.54 -5.73
CA LYS A 22 -3.74 -1.45 -4.46
C LYS A 22 -4.53 -2.18 -3.39
N LYS A 23 -4.15 -3.42 -3.09
CA LYS A 23 -4.69 -4.20 -1.96
C LYS A 23 -3.60 -4.29 -0.89
N LEU A 24 -3.90 -3.82 0.32
CA LEU A 24 -3.03 -4.03 1.47
C LEU A 24 -3.35 -5.40 2.07
N ASP A 25 -2.38 -6.30 2.07
CA ASP A 25 -2.47 -7.60 2.74
C ASP A 25 -1.56 -7.60 3.98
N LEU A 26 -2.14 -7.83 5.14
CA LEU A 26 -1.44 -7.84 6.42
C LEU A 26 -1.04 -9.26 6.87
N GLY A 27 -1.43 -10.31 6.13
CA GLY A 27 -1.15 -11.70 6.50
C GLY A 27 0.31 -12.13 6.29
N GLY A 28 0.98 -11.51 5.32
CA GLY A 28 2.39 -11.79 5.02
C GLY A 28 3.36 -11.19 6.02
N ASP A 29 4.64 -11.56 5.94
CA ASP A 29 5.66 -11.12 6.90
C ASP A 29 5.90 -9.60 6.89
N GLN A 30 5.79 -8.97 5.72
CA GLN A 30 5.80 -7.51 5.60
C GLN A 30 4.59 -6.86 6.28
N GLY A 31 3.42 -7.50 6.17
CA GLY A 31 2.19 -7.07 6.84
C GLY A 31 2.30 -7.12 8.36
N LYS A 32 2.84 -8.22 8.88
CA LYS A 32 3.14 -8.37 10.32
C LYS A 32 4.10 -7.29 10.81
N GLN A 33 5.14 -6.96 10.03
CA GLN A 33 6.09 -5.91 10.39
C GLN A 33 5.42 -4.54 10.54
N ILE A 34 4.48 -4.20 9.65
CA ILE A 34 3.68 -2.96 9.74
C ILE A 34 2.86 -2.96 11.03
N VAL A 35 2.16 -4.07 11.32
CA VAL A 35 1.37 -4.18 12.55
C VAL A 35 2.26 -4.00 13.79
N TYR A 36 3.43 -4.62 13.82
CA TYR A 36 4.35 -4.47 14.95
C TYR A 36 4.92 -3.05 15.11
N SER A 37 5.28 -2.39 14.01
CA SER A 37 5.80 -1.02 14.09
C SER A 37 4.75 -0.04 14.60
N GLU A 38 3.54 -0.12 14.06
CA GLU A 38 2.42 0.76 14.47
C GLU A 38 2.00 0.49 15.91
N THR A 39 1.87 -0.78 16.30
CA THR A 39 1.51 -1.14 17.68
C THR A 39 2.55 -0.60 18.67
N LYS A 40 3.84 -0.74 18.36
CA LYS A 40 4.92 -0.23 19.21
C LYS A 40 4.90 1.28 19.33
N LEU A 41 4.58 1.99 18.24
CA LEU A 41 4.44 3.44 18.24
C LEU A 41 3.28 3.87 19.15
N VAL A 42 2.10 3.28 18.98
CA VAL A 42 0.89 3.60 19.76
C VAL A 42 1.11 3.35 21.27
N LEU A 43 1.74 2.23 21.64
CA LEU A 43 2.04 1.91 23.04
C LEU A 43 2.97 2.94 23.68
N ARG A 44 3.96 3.45 22.94
CA ARG A 44 4.88 4.49 23.42
C ARG A 44 4.16 5.83 23.58
N THR A 45 3.36 6.22 22.60
CA THR A 45 2.65 7.49 22.61
C THR A 45 1.61 7.58 23.73
N HIS A 46 0.91 6.47 24.02
CA HIS A 46 -0.23 6.45 24.95
C HIS A 46 -0.01 5.59 26.19
N GLN A 47 1.20 5.59 26.75
CA GLN A 47 1.56 4.72 27.88
C GLN A 47 0.60 4.83 29.09
N LYS A 48 0.18 6.04 29.46
CA LYS A 48 -0.74 6.27 30.60
C LYS A 48 -2.12 5.68 30.36
N THR A 49 -2.63 5.77 29.13
CA THR A 49 -3.93 5.21 28.74
C THR A 49 -3.91 3.69 28.83
N PHE A 50 -2.86 3.06 28.28
CA PHE A 50 -2.71 1.60 28.37
C PHE A 50 -2.47 1.12 29.80
N LYS A 51 -1.75 1.88 30.63
CA LYS A 51 -1.61 1.56 32.05
C LYS A 51 -2.96 1.58 32.76
N LYS A 52 -3.76 2.63 32.54
CA LYS A 52 -5.11 2.73 33.12
C LYS A 52 -6.04 1.61 32.64
N LEU A 53 -5.95 1.22 31.37
CA LEU A 53 -6.73 0.11 30.80
C LEU A 53 -6.30 -1.25 31.35
N ALA A 54 -5.02 -1.43 31.68
CA ALA A 54 -4.52 -2.67 32.29
C ALA A 54 -4.99 -2.84 33.75
N ASP A 55 -5.26 -1.72 34.43
CA ASP A 55 -5.73 -1.68 35.82
C ASP A 55 -7.28 -1.71 35.93
N MET A 56 -8.01 -1.69 34.80
CA MET A 56 -9.49 -1.79 34.73
C MET A 56 -9.95 -3.25 34.66
#